data_AF-A0A842N227-F1
#
_entry.id   AF-A0A842N227-F1
#
_cell.length_a   1.000
_cell.length_b   1.000
_cell.length_c   1.000
_cell.angle_alpha   90.00
_cell.angle_beta   90.00
_cell.angle_gamma   90.00
#
_symmetry.space_group_name_H-M   'P 1'
#
loop_
_entity.id
_entity.type
_entity.pdbx_description
1 polymer ?
#
loop_
_entity_poly.entity_id
_entity_poly.type
_entity_poly.pdbx_seq_one_letter_code
_entity_poly.pdbx_strand_id
1 'polypeptide(L)'
;MNSRVSTIALVLLATASIGEAWFITNQQNQIDQLNFRIMSLQYQTTVLSARSSLLESNMSDVLAEFEKQVQEIQDENAKLELEYTDIVGENERIEYSLAVLQQDHEDLLEDFGEYVDQFTQIRGEINSRVGIDGNLSRFVTPQDPAVAGWMLAITGGYEDPDSPDEVWGDYEALYSWVTSRIREELDSPYPFIYADSSRQVRWVKHSVRYPNETLADLSGDCEDQAILLLSMMTAYSDRLEKWSISIDWEGGGHVAVAYPSGDGGLVILDPTRDFRSDSLVSGDPASVALEEWIGRFSHDDAYVNSVYDGEMYMEFKSTADFLAWFNANHGV
;
A
#
# COMPACT_ATOMS: atom_id res chain seq x y z
N MET A 1 -105.72 127.49 5.91
CA MET A 1 -104.72 126.66 5.21
C MET A 1 -103.40 126.81 5.94
N ASN A 2 -102.89 125.78 6.67
CA ASN A 2 -101.47 125.60 7.07
C ASN A 2 -101.20 124.58 8.21
N SER A 3 -102.19 123.85 8.76
CA SER A 3 -101.94 122.89 9.86
C SER A 3 -101.81 121.41 9.45
N ARG A 4 -101.85 121.07 8.15
CA ARG A 4 -101.79 119.68 7.66
C ARG A 4 -100.46 119.27 7.03
N VAL A 5 -99.53 120.21 6.82
CA VAL A 5 -98.20 119.95 6.26
C VAL A 5 -97.18 119.56 7.34
N SER A 6 -97.35 120.04 8.58
CA SER A 6 -96.41 119.78 9.68
C SER A 6 -96.47 118.34 10.21
N THR A 7 -97.62 117.67 10.16
CA THR A 7 -97.74 116.28 10.65
C THR A 7 -97.19 115.27 9.64
N ILE A 8 -97.30 115.55 8.34
CA ILE A 8 -96.75 114.69 7.27
C ILE A 8 -95.22 114.82 7.22
N ALA A 9 -94.67 116.03 7.42
CA ALA A 9 -93.23 116.25 7.48
C ALA A 9 -92.57 115.60 8.72
N LEU A 10 -93.21 115.63 9.90
CA LEU A 10 -92.70 114.95 11.09
C LEU A 10 -92.76 113.41 10.97
N VAL A 11 -93.78 112.86 10.34
CA VAL A 11 -93.89 111.41 10.09
C VAL A 11 -92.87 110.96 9.04
N LEU A 12 -92.59 111.76 8.01
CA LEU A 12 -91.57 111.46 7.00
C LEU A 12 -90.12 111.58 7.54
N LEU A 13 -89.84 112.51 8.46
CA LEU A 13 -88.54 112.60 9.15
C LEU A 13 -88.36 111.48 10.19
N ALA A 14 -89.42 111.08 10.87
CA ALA A 14 -89.39 109.91 11.76
C ALA A 14 -89.19 108.61 10.97
N THR A 15 -89.87 108.40 9.83
CA THR A 15 -89.68 107.19 9.01
C THR A 15 -88.34 107.15 8.28
N ALA A 16 -87.79 108.30 7.86
CA ALA A 16 -86.44 108.39 7.29
C ALA A 16 -85.35 108.09 8.34
N SER A 17 -85.45 108.66 9.55
CA SER A 17 -84.47 108.36 10.62
C SER A 17 -84.57 106.93 11.16
N ILE A 18 -85.76 106.32 11.17
CA ILE A 18 -85.95 104.90 11.50
C ILE A 18 -85.38 104.00 10.40
N GLY A 19 -85.51 104.38 9.12
CA GLY A 19 -84.92 103.68 7.98
C GLY A 19 -83.38 103.73 7.97
N GLU A 20 -82.80 104.89 8.27
CA GLU A 20 -81.34 105.07 8.44
C GLU A 20 -80.82 104.30 9.65
N ALA A 21 -81.52 104.33 10.79
CA ALA A 21 -81.15 103.56 11.97
C ALA A 21 -81.22 102.04 11.71
N TRP A 22 -82.23 101.56 10.98
CA TRP A 22 -82.34 100.15 10.59
C TRP A 22 -81.26 99.73 9.60
N PHE A 23 -80.93 100.58 8.63
CA PHE A 23 -79.84 100.34 7.68
C PHE A 23 -78.48 100.28 8.38
N ILE A 24 -78.20 101.23 9.28
CA ILE A 24 -76.98 101.25 10.10
C ILE A 24 -76.93 100.01 11.00
N THR A 25 -78.03 99.64 11.66
CA THR A 25 -78.10 98.42 12.49
C THR A 25 -77.87 97.17 11.65
N ASN A 26 -78.41 97.09 10.44
CA ASN A 26 -78.20 95.96 9.54
C ASN A 26 -76.74 95.88 9.04
N GLN A 27 -76.11 97.02 8.71
CA GLN A 27 -74.69 97.06 8.38
C GLN A 27 -73.81 96.69 9.58
N GLN A 28 -74.15 97.15 10.78
CA GLN A 28 -73.42 96.81 12.00
C GLN A 28 -73.52 95.31 12.30
N ASN A 29 -74.71 94.72 12.16
CA ASN A 29 -74.90 93.27 12.27
C ASN A 29 -74.07 92.49 11.24
N GLN A 30 -73.96 92.99 10.00
CA GLN A 30 -73.10 92.39 8.97
C GLN A 30 -71.61 92.50 9.35
N ILE A 31 -71.18 93.66 9.86
CA ILE A 31 -69.80 93.88 10.34
C ILE A 31 -69.49 92.92 11.51
N ASP A 32 -70.40 92.77 12.47
CA ASP A 32 -70.20 91.89 13.62
C ASP A 32 -70.16 90.41 13.20
N GLN A 33 -71.00 89.99 12.24
CA GLN A 33 -70.95 88.65 11.65
C GLN A 33 -69.62 88.41 10.91
N LEU A 34 -69.13 89.40 10.17
CA LEU A 34 -67.85 89.33 9.47
C LEU A 34 -66.68 89.27 10.45
N ASN A 35 -66.69 90.09 11.50
CA ASN A 35 -65.67 90.08 12.56
C ASN A 35 -65.63 88.73 13.28
N PHE A 36 -66.79 88.17 13.60
CA PHE A 36 -66.88 86.83 14.19
C PHE A 36 -66.28 85.76 13.26
N ARG A 37 -66.56 85.85 11.96
CA ARG A 37 -66.03 84.93 10.95
C ARG A 37 -64.52 85.09 10.75
N ILE A 38 -64.00 86.32 10.78
CA ILE A 38 -62.56 86.62 10.74
C ILE A 38 -61.87 86.00 11.96
N MET A 39 -62.40 86.18 13.17
CA MET A 39 -61.83 85.56 14.37
C MET A 39 -61.86 84.04 14.31
N SER A 40 -62.96 83.45 13.81
CA SER A 40 -63.07 82.00 13.63
C SER A 40 -62.04 81.47 12.63
N LEU A 41 -61.84 82.15 11.50
CA LEU A 41 -60.84 81.78 10.49
C LEU A 41 -59.41 81.96 11.02
N GLN A 42 -59.13 83.03 11.75
CA GLN A 42 -57.83 83.24 12.40
C GLN A 42 -57.54 82.12 13.40
N TYR A 43 -58.53 81.73 14.20
CA TYR A 43 -58.40 80.60 15.12
C TYR A 43 -58.11 79.29 14.38
N GLN A 44 -58.87 78.98 13.31
CA GLN A 44 -58.63 77.79 12.48
C GLN A 44 -57.23 77.81 11.86
N THR A 45 -56.76 78.97 11.39
CA THR A 45 -55.43 79.13 10.80
C THR A 45 -54.34 78.85 11.83
N THR A 46 -54.47 79.36 13.05
CA THR A 46 -53.52 79.09 14.15
C THR A 46 -53.49 77.61 14.52
N VAL A 47 -54.64 76.95 14.62
CA VAL A 47 -54.73 75.51 14.93
C VAL A 47 -54.10 74.67 13.82
N LEU A 48 -54.39 74.98 12.55
CA LEU A 48 -53.79 74.29 11.41
C LEU A 48 -52.29 74.51 11.35
N SER A 49 -51.81 75.73 11.60
CA SER A 49 -50.37 76.03 11.66
C SER A 49 -49.67 75.21 12.73
N ALA A 50 -50.23 75.16 13.95
CA ALA A 50 -49.66 74.35 15.04
C ALA A 50 -49.64 72.85 14.70
N ARG A 51 -50.69 72.35 14.04
CA ARG A 51 -50.75 70.95 13.59
C ARG A 51 -49.74 70.66 12.48
N SER A 52 -49.53 71.58 11.54
CA SER A 52 -48.50 71.46 10.50
C SER A 52 -47.12 71.36 11.14
N SER A 53 -46.78 72.27 12.07
CA SER A 53 -45.48 72.25 12.73
C SER A 53 -45.26 70.99 13.57
N LEU A 54 -46.30 70.46 14.24
CA LEU A 54 -46.20 69.19 14.96
C LEU A 54 -45.99 68.01 14.00
N LEU A 55 -46.69 67.99 12.87
CA LEU A 55 -46.52 66.95 11.87
C LEU A 55 -45.11 66.97 11.25
N GLU A 56 -44.59 68.16 10.96
CA GLU A 56 -43.21 68.37 10.49
C GLU A 56 -42.19 67.86 11.51
N SER A 57 -42.38 68.17 12.80
CA SER A 57 -41.53 67.66 13.88
C SER A 57 -41.56 66.13 13.96
N ASN A 58 -42.76 65.54 14.03
CA ASN A 58 -42.91 64.09 14.10
C ASN A 58 -42.30 63.38 12.88
N MET A 59 -42.44 63.99 11.69
CA MET A 59 -41.87 63.43 10.47
C MET A 59 -40.34 63.54 10.45
N SER A 60 -39.78 64.62 10.99
CA SER A 60 -38.33 64.77 11.18
C SER A 60 -37.77 63.71 12.14
N ASP A 61 -38.46 63.46 13.26
CA ASP A 61 -38.02 62.46 14.25
C ASP A 61 -38.06 61.04 13.67
N VAL A 62 -39.12 60.72 12.93
CA VAL A 62 -39.26 59.43 12.24
C VAL A 62 -38.18 59.26 11.16
N LEU A 63 -37.88 60.31 10.40
CA LEU A 63 -36.81 60.27 9.39
C LEU A 63 -35.44 60.03 10.05
N ALA A 64 -35.13 60.72 11.14
CA ALA A 64 -33.87 60.54 11.87
C ALA A 64 -33.72 59.11 12.42
N GLU A 65 -34.79 58.52 12.95
CA GLU A 65 -34.76 57.14 13.44
C GLU A 65 -34.60 56.13 12.28
N PHE A 66 -35.27 56.35 11.14
CA PHE A 66 -35.07 55.52 9.95
C PHE A 66 -33.64 55.62 9.42
N GLU A 67 -33.06 56.82 9.35
CA GLU A 67 -31.67 57.03 8.92
C GLU A 67 -30.69 56.28 9.82
N LYS A 68 -30.94 56.30 11.14
CA LYS A 68 -30.13 55.55 12.11
C LYS A 68 -30.23 54.04 11.88
N GLN A 69 -31.43 53.49 11.71
CA GLN A 69 -31.61 52.06 11.46
C GLN A 69 -30.96 51.61 10.15
N VAL A 70 -31.03 52.46 9.10
CA VAL A 70 -30.34 52.19 7.84
C VAL A 70 -28.83 52.12 8.04
N GLN A 71 -28.25 53.02 8.84
CA GLN A 71 -26.82 53.00 9.14
C GLN A 71 -26.42 51.76 9.95
N GLU A 72 -27.19 51.39 10.98
CA GLU A 72 -26.94 50.19 11.79
C GLU A 72 -26.95 48.92 10.91
N ILE A 73 -27.93 48.79 10.00
CA ILE A 73 -27.99 47.68 9.06
C ILE A 73 -26.81 47.68 8.09
N GLN A 74 -26.37 48.85 7.61
CA GLN A 74 -25.21 48.96 6.74
C GLN A 74 -23.92 48.51 7.44
N ASP A 75 -23.75 48.92 8.70
CA ASP A 75 -22.58 48.57 9.51
C ASP A 75 -22.57 47.06 9.83
N GLU A 76 -23.73 46.46 10.16
CA GLU A 76 -23.86 45.02 10.37
C GLU A 76 -23.60 44.21 9.10
N ASN A 77 -24.12 44.64 7.95
CA ASN A 77 -23.86 43.99 6.67
C ASN A 77 -22.38 44.03 6.31
N ALA A 78 -21.71 45.17 6.50
CA ALA A 78 -20.27 45.28 6.26
C ALA A 78 -19.46 44.33 7.14
N LYS A 79 -19.88 44.14 8.40
CA LYS A 79 -19.24 43.18 9.32
C LYS A 79 -19.47 41.74 8.86
N LEU A 80 -20.69 41.38 8.48
CA LEU A 80 -21.04 40.05 7.99
C LEU A 80 -20.29 39.71 6.69
N GLU A 81 -20.11 40.68 5.79
CA GLU A 81 -19.32 40.50 4.56
C GLU A 81 -17.85 40.18 4.86
N LEU A 82 -17.26 40.82 5.88
CA LEU A 82 -15.89 40.50 6.32
C LEU A 82 -15.80 39.10 6.92
N GLU A 83 -16.70 38.75 7.85
CA GLU A 83 -16.74 37.41 8.46
C GLU A 83 -16.96 36.31 7.41
N TYR A 84 -17.83 36.54 6.43
CA TYR A 84 -18.04 35.62 5.31
C TYR A 84 -16.77 35.43 4.48
N THR A 85 -16.06 36.52 4.17
CA THR A 85 -14.81 36.48 3.40
C THR A 85 -13.72 35.69 4.14
N ASP A 86 -13.59 35.89 5.45
CA ASP A 86 -12.63 35.16 6.29
C ASP A 86 -12.93 33.65 6.32
N ILE A 87 -14.19 33.27 6.52
CA ILE A 87 -14.62 31.86 6.53
C ILE A 87 -14.37 31.20 5.16
N VAL A 88 -14.66 31.90 4.07
CA VAL A 88 -14.35 31.39 2.71
C VAL A 88 -12.86 31.14 2.56
N GLY A 89 -12.01 32.08 2.99
CA GLY A 89 -10.55 31.91 2.95
C GLY A 89 -10.04 30.77 3.84
N GLU A 90 -10.64 30.54 5.00
CA GLU A 90 -10.31 29.38 5.85
C GLU A 90 -10.72 28.06 5.21
N ASN A 91 -11.91 27.98 4.62
CA ASN A 91 -12.36 26.78 3.91
C ASN A 91 -11.43 26.44 2.74
N GLU A 92 -11.03 27.42 1.93
CA GLU A 92 -10.08 27.21 0.83
C GLU A 92 -8.73 26.66 1.32
N ARG A 93 -8.23 27.13 2.48
CA ARG A 93 -6.99 26.61 3.09
C ARG A 93 -7.15 25.18 3.59
N ILE A 94 -8.29 24.85 4.19
CA ILE A 94 -8.60 23.50 4.67
C ILE A 94 -8.70 22.53 3.49
N GLU A 95 -9.41 22.93 2.42
CA GLU A 95 -9.52 22.13 1.19
C GLU A 95 -8.15 21.86 0.57
N TYR A 96 -7.29 22.89 0.49
CA TYR A 96 -5.91 22.71 0.04
C TYR A 96 -5.12 21.75 0.93
N SER A 97 -5.19 21.91 2.26
CA SER A 97 -4.50 21.02 3.19
C SER A 97 -4.98 19.58 3.13
N LEU A 98 -6.28 19.37 2.89
CA LEU A 98 -6.86 18.04 2.73
C LEU A 98 -6.34 17.37 1.46
N ALA A 99 -6.27 18.12 0.35
CA ALA A 99 -5.73 17.61 -0.91
C ALA A 99 -4.25 17.19 -0.77
N VAL A 100 -3.44 18.00 -0.09
CA VAL A 100 -2.03 17.66 0.20
C VAL A 100 -1.93 16.40 1.06
N LEU A 101 -2.72 16.30 2.13
CA LEU A 101 -2.69 15.14 3.01
C LEU A 101 -3.17 13.85 2.32
N GLN A 102 -4.12 13.96 1.39
CA GLN A 102 -4.56 12.83 0.57
C GLN A 102 -3.44 12.35 -0.34
N GLN A 103 -2.72 13.26 -0.99
CA GLN A 103 -1.56 12.91 -1.80
C GLN A 103 -0.46 12.25 -0.94
N ASP A 104 -0.09 12.85 0.19
CA ASP A 104 0.91 12.30 1.10
C ASP A 104 0.53 10.88 1.58
N HIS A 105 -0.77 10.61 1.76
CA HIS A 105 -1.27 9.29 2.14
C HIS A 105 -1.14 8.27 1.01
N GLU A 106 -1.45 8.66 -0.23
CA GLU A 106 -1.30 7.81 -1.42
C GLU A 106 0.18 7.47 -1.66
N ASP A 107 1.06 8.46 -1.59
CA ASP A 107 2.51 8.29 -1.74
C ASP A 107 3.06 7.34 -0.66
N LEU A 108 2.62 7.48 0.59
CA LEU A 108 3.03 6.59 1.68
C LEU A 108 2.56 5.14 1.48
N LEU A 109 1.38 4.93 0.90
CA LEU A 109 0.88 3.58 0.59
C LEU A 109 1.69 2.93 -0.53
N GLU A 110 2.10 3.70 -1.53
CA GLU A 110 2.99 3.24 -2.60
C GLU A 110 4.36 2.84 -2.05
N ASP A 111 5.01 3.72 -1.29
CA ASP A 111 6.30 3.47 -0.63
C ASP A 111 6.25 2.22 0.28
N PHE A 112 5.15 2.07 1.03
CA PHE A 112 4.96 0.90 1.89
C PHE A 112 4.80 -0.39 1.08
N GLY A 113 4.10 -0.34 -0.05
CA GLY A 113 3.98 -1.46 -0.99
C GLY A 113 5.34 -1.89 -1.53
N GLU A 114 6.14 -0.95 -2.01
CA GLU A 114 7.50 -1.22 -2.51
C GLU A 114 8.38 -1.85 -1.42
N TYR A 115 8.31 -1.34 -0.19
CA TYR A 115 9.06 -1.89 0.93
C TYR A 115 8.65 -3.33 1.25
N VAL A 116 7.35 -3.65 1.22
CA VAL A 116 6.85 -5.01 1.46
C VAL A 116 7.34 -5.98 0.38
N ASP A 117 7.35 -5.56 -0.88
CA ASP A 117 7.83 -6.37 -2.00
C ASP A 117 9.33 -6.64 -1.90
N GLN A 118 10.12 -5.59 -1.66
CA GLN A 118 11.57 -5.71 -1.46
C GLN A 118 11.91 -6.61 -0.27
N PHE A 119 11.21 -6.44 0.86
CA PHE A 119 11.40 -7.30 2.03
C PHE A 119 11.03 -8.74 1.73
N THR A 120 9.94 -8.98 1.00
CA THR A 120 9.50 -10.32 0.60
C THR A 120 10.54 -10.99 -0.30
N GLN A 121 11.13 -10.25 -1.23
CA GLN A 121 12.19 -10.75 -2.11
C GLN A 121 13.46 -11.11 -1.32
N ILE A 122 13.95 -10.20 -0.47
CA ILE A 122 15.14 -10.45 0.37
C ILE A 122 14.90 -11.66 1.29
N ARG A 123 13.72 -11.72 1.92
CA ARG A 123 13.33 -12.86 2.75
C ARG A 123 13.33 -14.15 1.94
N GLY A 124 12.79 -14.12 0.72
CA GLY A 124 12.80 -15.25 -0.20
C GLY A 124 14.21 -15.76 -0.45
N GLU A 125 15.11 -14.87 -0.87
CA GLU A 125 16.51 -15.24 -1.18
C GLU A 125 17.31 -15.71 0.04
N ILE A 126 17.05 -15.12 1.21
CA ILE A 126 17.64 -15.61 2.46
C ILE A 126 17.10 -17.02 2.74
N ASN A 127 15.79 -17.19 2.82
CA ASN A 127 15.20 -18.45 3.27
C ASN A 127 15.42 -19.62 2.30
N SER A 128 15.52 -19.35 1.00
CA SER A 128 15.79 -20.39 0.00
C SER A 128 17.14 -21.07 0.20
N ARG A 129 18.09 -20.41 0.86
CA ARG A 129 19.37 -21.04 1.26
C ARG A 129 19.19 -22.11 2.33
N VAL A 130 18.08 -22.10 3.05
CA VAL A 130 17.83 -23.10 4.10
C VAL A 130 17.22 -24.39 3.55
N GLY A 131 16.82 -24.43 2.27
CA GLY A 131 16.34 -25.66 1.62
C GLY A 131 14.97 -26.18 2.09
N ILE A 132 14.31 -25.51 3.05
CA ILE A 132 13.05 -26.00 3.68
C ILE A 132 11.85 -26.00 2.73
N ASP A 133 11.86 -25.18 1.68
CA ASP A 133 10.75 -25.05 0.74
C ASP A 133 10.80 -26.03 -0.44
N GLY A 134 11.72 -27.01 -0.40
CA GLY A 134 11.90 -27.98 -1.48
C GLY A 134 12.53 -27.37 -2.74
N ASN A 135 13.15 -26.20 -2.63
CA ASN A 135 13.75 -25.48 -3.75
C ASN A 135 15.25 -25.76 -3.91
N LEU A 136 15.70 -26.95 -3.51
CA LEU A 136 17.11 -27.35 -3.64
C LEU A 136 17.53 -27.46 -5.11
N SER A 137 16.59 -27.80 -6.00
CA SER A 137 16.78 -27.88 -7.44
C SER A 137 17.44 -26.64 -8.05
N ARG A 138 17.12 -25.44 -7.55
CA ARG A 138 17.67 -24.18 -8.09
C ARG A 138 19.19 -24.05 -7.90
N PHE A 139 19.77 -24.80 -6.96
CA PHE A 139 21.21 -24.76 -6.68
C PHE A 139 22.01 -25.65 -7.63
N VAL A 140 21.34 -26.58 -8.32
CA VAL A 140 21.95 -27.38 -9.39
C VAL A 140 22.10 -26.48 -10.62
N THR A 141 23.32 -25.95 -10.83
CA THR A 141 23.60 -24.88 -11.80
C THR A 141 24.68 -25.29 -12.82
N PRO A 142 24.41 -26.31 -13.66
CA PRO A 142 25.41 -26.83 -14.61
C PRO A 142 25.81 -25.81 -15.70
N GLN A 143 24.98 -24.81 -15.98
CA GLN A 143 25.30 -23.75 -16.95
C GLN A 143 26.13 -22.61 -16.36
N ASP A 144 26.44 -22.61 -15.06
CA ASP A 144 27.33 -21.61 -14.47
C ASP A 144 28.73 -21.70 -15.11
N PRO A 145 29.30 -20.60 -15.60
CA PRO A 145 30.60 -20.62 -16.28
C PRO A 145 31.76 -21.16 -15.44
N ALA A 146 31.74 -20.96 -14.12
CA ALA A 146 32.77 -21.51 -13.23
C ALA A 146 32.64 -23.03 -13.13
N VAL A 147 31.42 -23.55 -13.01
CA VAL A 147 31.14 -25.00 -12.98
C VAL A 147 31.58 -25.65 -14.29
N ALA A 148 31.10 -25.13 -15.43
CA ALA A 148 31.45 -25.65 -16.75
C ALA A 148 32.96 -25.57 -17.03
N GLY A 149 33.61 -24.48 -16.59
CA GLY A 149 35.05 -24.29 -16.75
C GLY A 149 35.87 -25.32 -15.97
N TRP A 150 35.51 -25.59 -14.71
CA TRP A 150 36.18 -26.61 -13.91
C TRP A 150 35.90 -28.02 -14.40
N MET A 151 34.65 -28.32 -14.76
CA MET A 151 34.29 -29.60 -15.39
C MET A 151 35.19 -29.87 -16.61
N LEU A 152 35.29 -28.91 -17.53
CA LEU A 152 36.13 -29.03 -18.73
C LEU A 152 37.62 -29.18 -18.40
N ALA A 153 38.11 -28.48 -17.36
CA ALA A 153 39.50 -28.58 -16.94
C ALA A 153 39.86 -29.94 -16.32
N ILE A 154 38.88 -30.63 -15.72
CA ILE A 154 39.06 -31.94 -15.09
C ILE A 154 38.98 -33.06 -16.13
N THR A 155 37.97 -33.02 -17.01
CA THR A 155 37.69 -34.09 -17.97
C THR A 155 38.44 -33.91 -19.29
N GLY A 156 38.85 -32.69 -19.63
CA GLY A 156 39.38 -32.37 -20.96
C GLY A 156 38.29 -32.15 -22.02
N GLY A 157 37.03 -32.38 -21.66
CA GLY A 157 35.86 -32.27 -22.54
C GLY A 157 35.35 -33.63 -23.01
N TYR A 158 34.27 -33.61 -23.77
CA TYR A 158 33.62 -34.80 -24.32
C TYR A 158 34.28 -35.14 -25.67
N GLU A 159 35.16 -36.15 -25.71
CA GLU A 159 35.85 -36.61 -26.91
C GLU A 159 34.99 -37.56 -27.76
N ASP A 160 34.34 -38.56 -27.14
CA ASP A 160 33.40 -39.49 -27.78
C ASP A 160 32.10 -39.68 -26.96
N PRO A 161 30.99 -39.02 -27.34
CA PRO A 161 29.74 -39.08 -26.58
C PRO A 161 29.09 -40.44 -26.48
N ASP A 162 29.46 -41.38 -27.35
CA ASP A 162 28.88 -42.71 -27.40
C ASP A 162 29.79 -43.76 -26.74
N SER A 163 30.87 -43.33 -26.05
CA SER A 163 31.77 -44.17 -25.26
C SER A 163 31.35 -44.19 -23.79
N PRO A 164 30.71 -45.27 -23.29
CA PRO A 164 30.34 -45.36 -21.88
C PRO A 164 31.59 -45.30 -20.97
N ASP A 165 32.69 -45.92 -21.39
CA ASP A 165 33.93 -45.97 -20.60
C ASP A 165 34.51 -44.57 -20.35
N GLU A 166 34.38 -43.66 -21.33
CA GLU A 166 34.78 -42.25 -21.17
C GLU A 166 33.90 -41.55 -20.14
N VAL A 167 32.58 -41.70 -20.26
CA VAL A 167 31.63 -41.05 -19.34
C VAL A 167 31.88 -41.47 -17.88
N TRP A 168 32.06 -42.77 -17.65
CA TRP A 168 32.30 -43.28 -16.30
C TRP A 168 33.68 -42.92 -15.77
N GLY A 169 34.70 -42.91 -16.63
CA GLY A 169 36.04 -42.44 -16.28
C GLY A 169 36.04 -40.96 -15.86
N ASP A 170 35.28 -40.12 -16.57
CA ASP A 170 35.18 -38.70 -16.27
C ASP A 170 34.31 -38.41 -15.05
N TYR A 171 33.24 -39.18 -14.82
CA TYR A 171 32.49 -39.12 -13.55
C TYR A 171 33.36 -39.48 -12.34
N GLU A 172 34.20 -40.52 -12.46
CA GLU A 172 35.17 -40.88 -11.42
C GLU A 172 36.20 -39.75 -11.21
N ALA A 173 36.66 -39.11 -12.29
CA ALA A 173 37.59 -37.98 -12.22
C ALA A 173 36.95 -36.76 -11.52
N LEU A 174 35.69 -36.43 -11.83
CA LEU A 174 34.94 -35.37 -11.17
C LEU A 174 34.72 -35.66 -9.68
N TYR A 175 34.26 -36.88 -9.35
CA TYR A 175 34.12 -37.33 -7.96
C TYR A 175 35.44 -37.20 -7.20
N SER A 176 36.51 -37.78 -7.74
CA SER A 176 37.84 -37.76 -7.13
C SER A 176 38.37 -36.33 -6.95
N TRP A 177 38.08 -35.44 -7.90
CA TRP A 177 38.46 -34.04 -7.78
C TRP A 177 37.70 -33.35 -6.66
N VAL A 178 36.37 -33.51 -6.57
CA VAL A 178 35.57 -32.91 -5.49
C VAL A 178 36.06 -33.40 -4.13
N THR A 179 36.16 -34.72 -3.94
CA THR A 179 36.61 -35.35 -2.68
C THR A 179 38.02 -34.90 -2.27
N SER A 180 38.92 -34.63 -3.23
CA SER A 180 40.30 -34.25 -2.93
C SER A 180 40.56 -32.74 -2.85
N ARG A 181 39.65 -31.91 -3.36
CA ARG A 181 39.85 -30.45 -3.49
C ARG A 181 38.90 -29.62 -2.65
N ILE A 182 37.70 -30.11 -2.37
CA ILE A 182 36.73 -29.38 -1.56
C ILE A 182 36.89 -29.83 -0.11
N ARG A 183 37.22 -28.88 0.75
CA ARG A 183 37.38 -29.12 2.19
C ARG A 183 36.00 -29.17 2.85
N GLU A 184 35.75 -30.22 3.62
CA GLU A 184 34.57 -30.28 4.50
C GLU A 184 34.60 -29.10 5.49
N GLU A 185 33.56 -28.28 5.44
CA GLU A 185 33.38 -27.12 6.32
C GLU A 185 31.91 -27.03 6.71
N LEU A 186 31.62 -27.23 8.00
CA LEU A 186 30.26 -27.15 8.52
C LEU A 186 29.69 -25.75 8.37
N ASP A 187 28.39 -25.71 8.11
CA ASP A 187 27.65 -24.46 8.02
C ASP A 187 27.76 -23.56 9.25
N SER A 188 27.93 -22.28 8.96
CA SER A 188 27.76 -21.22 9.95
C SER A 188 26.26 -21.00 10.23
N PRO A 189 25.89 -20.49 11.42
CA PRO A 189 24.51 -20.13 11.70
C PRO A 189 23.94 -19.18 10.63
N TYR A 190 22.91 -19.62 9.93
CA TYR A 190 22.28 -18.91 8.83
C TYR A 190 20.88 -18.41 9.24
N PRO A 191 20.46 -17.21 8.84
CA PRO A 191 19.17 -16.67 9.24
C PRO A 191 18.01 -17.30 8.45
N PHE A 192 16.93 -17.63 9.14
CA PHE A 192 15.62 -17.93 8.59
C PHE A 192 14.62 -16.91 9.14
N ILE A 193 13.94 -16.21 8.24
CA ILE A 193 13.03 -15.11 8.56
C ILE A 193 11.59 -15.58 8.33
N TYR A 194 10.78 -15.59 9.39
CA TYR A 194 9.38 -16.00 9.28
C TYR A 194 8.56 -15.03 8.41
N ALA A 195 7.52 -15.58 7.76
CA ALA A 195 6.63 -14.77 6.94
C ALA A 195 5.64 -13.92 7.75
N ASP A 196 5.52 -14.17 9.05
CA ASP A 196 4.58 -13.52 9.92
C ASP A 196 5.10 -12.18 10.49
N SER A 197 4.20 -11.44 11.12
CA SER A 197 4.51 -10.15 11.76
C SER A 197 5.37 -10.28 13.02
N SER A 198 5.82 -11.48 13.38
CA SER A 198 6.59 -11.73 14.60
C SER A 198 7.97 -11.07 14.54
N ARG A 199 8.47 -10.74 13.34
CA ARG A 199 9.82 -10.19 13.11
C ARG A 199 10.91 -11.05 13.74
N GLN A 200 10.65 -12.35 13.90
CA GLN A 200 11.59 -13.28 14.51
C GLN A 200 12.57 -13.79 13.45
N VAL A 201 13.84 -13.82 13.83
CA VAL A 201 14.91 -14.49 13.09
C VAL A 201 15.24 -15.76 13.85
N ARG A 202 15.07 -16.91 13.18
CA ARG A 202 15.59 -18.19 13.67
C ARG A 202 16.97 -18.38 13.04
N TRP A 203 17.96 -18.73 13.84
CA TRP A 203 19.27 -19.14 13.33
C TRP A 203 19.30 -20.65 13.17
N VAL A 204 19.52 -21.12 11.96
CA VAL A 204 19.65 -22.53 11.61
C VAL A 204 21.12 -22.86 11.35
N LYS A 205 21.53 -24.11 11.55
CA LYS A 205 22.88 -24.59 11.21
C LYS A 205 22.81 -25.42 9.94
N HIS A 206 22.34 -24.79 8.88
CA HIS A 206 22.19 -25.37 7.55
C HIS A 206 22.00 -24.22 6.55
N SER A 207 22.80 -24.19 5.49
CA SER A 207 22.73 -23.24 4.39
C SER A 207 23.38 -23.79 3.14
N VAL A 208 22.56 -23.98 2.12
CA VAL A 208 22.97 -24.45 0.81
C VAL A 208 23.71 -23.36 0.05
N ARG A 209 24.89 -23.70 -0.45
CA ARG A 209 25.70 -22.85 -1.32
C ARG A 209 25.46 -23.19 -2.79
N TYR A 210 25.66 -22.19 -3.65
CA TYR A 210 25.75 -22.46 -5.08
C TYR A 210 27.11 -23.10 -5.40
N PRO A 211 27.18 -24.00 -6.40
CA PRO A 211 28.43 -24.60 -6.88
C PRO A 211 29.57 -23.60 -7.10
N ASN A 212 29.27 -22.42 -7.65
CA ASN A 212 30.29 -21.39 -7.89
C ASN A 212 30.86 -20.77 -6.60
N GLU A 213 30.09 -20.74 -5.51
CA GLU A 213 30.54 -20.31 -4.19
C GLU A 213 31.39 -21.39 -3.53
N THR A 214 30.96 -22.66 -3.61
CA THR A 214 31.74 -23.82 -3.15
C THR A 214 33.09 -23.88 -3.88
N LEU A 215 33.12 -23.61 -5.19
CA LEU A 215 34.34 -23.52 -5.99
C LEU A 215 35.22 -22.31 -5.64
N ALA A 216 34.62 -21.18 -5.30
CA ALA A 216 35.37 -19.97 -4.94
C ALA A 216 36.16 -20.16 -3.64
N ASP A 217 35.54 -20.81 -2.65
CA ASP A 217 36.15 -21.03 -1.33
C ASP A 217 36.88 -22.37 -1.21
N LEU A 218 36.66 -23.29 -2.16
CA LEU A 218 37.11 -24.69 -2.11
C LEU A 218 36.69 -25.38 -0.81
N SER A 219 35.49 -25.07 -0.32
CA SER A 219 34.91 -25.65 0.88
C SER A 219 33.39 -25.68 0.86
N GLY A 220 32.85 -26.64 1.61
CA GLY A 220 31.42 -26.88 1.80
C GLY A 220 31.19 -28.22 2.50
N ASP A 221 30.04 -28.43 3.11
CA ASP A 221 29.66 -29.69 3.74
C ASP A 221 28.92 -30.62 2.74
N CYS A 222 28.03 -31.48 3.22
CA CYS A 222 27.54 -32.62 2.44
C CYS A 222 26.71 -32.20 1.22
N GLU A 223 25.78 -31.27 1.40
CA GLU A 223 24.93 -30.77 0.34
C GLU A 223 25.71 -29.94 -0.67
N ASP A 224 26.66 -29.11 -0.21
CA ASP A 224 27.43 -28.24 -1.09
C ASP A 224 28.31 -29.05 -2.05
N GLN A 225 28.96 -30.09 -1.52
CA GLN A 225 29.78 -31.00 -2.31
C GLN A 225 28.94 -31.86 -3.25
N ALA A 226 27.80 -32.36 -2.79
CA ALA A 226 26.88 -33.15 -3.62
C ALA A 226 26.29 -32.30 -4.77
N ILE A 227 25.83 -31.08 -4.48
CA ILE A 227 25.26 -30.16 -5.49
C ILE A 227 26.34 -29.72 -6.49
N LEU A 228 27.57 -29.48 -6.03
CA LEU A 228 28.69 -29.20 -6.92
C LEU A 228 28.97 -30.38 -7.86
N LEU A 229 29.11 -31.59 -7.30
CA LEU A 229 29.36 -32.80 -8.08
C LEU A 229 28.24 -33.05 -9.10
N LEU A 230 26.98 -32.97 -8.67
CA LEU A 230 25.82 -33.11 -9.53
C LEU A 230 25.84 -32.07 -10.66
N SER A 231 26.11 -30.80 -10.34
CA SER A 231 26.17 -29.73 -11.34
C SER A 231 27.30 -29.96 -12.35
N MET A 232 28.48 -30.42 -11.90
CA MET A 232 29.58 -30.77 -12.79
C MET A 232 29.23 -31.96 -13.69
N MET A 233 28.65 -33.03 -13.13
CA MET A 233 28.23 -34.20 -13.91
C MET A 233 27.15 -33.82 -14.92
N THR A 234 26.21 -32.95 -14.57
CA THR A 234 25.14 -32.46 -15.46
C THR A 234 25.70 -31.55 -16.55
N ALA A 235 26.68 -30.72 -16.23
CA ALA A 235 27.39 -29.91 -17.23
C ALA A 235 28.17 -30.77 -18.23
N TYR A 236 28.74 -31.89 -17.77
CA TYR A 236 29.49 -32.82 -18.61
C TYR A 236 28.58 -33.60 -19.58
N SER A 237 27.46 -34.13 -19.09
CA SER A 237 26.49 -34.86 -19.91
C SER A 237 25.09 -34.74 -19.34
N ASP A 238 24.08 -34.43 -20.16
CA ASP A 238 22.67 -34.43 -19.76
C ASP A 238 21.95 -35.76 -20.09
N ARG A 239 22.68 -36.73 -20.67
CA ARG A 239 22.10 -37.98 -21.19
C ARG A 239 21.67 -38.97 -20.12
N LEU A 240 22.27 -38.88 -18.94
CA LEU A 240 22.04 -39.80 -17.84
C LEU A 240 21.28 -39.08 -16.74
N GLU A 241 20.16 -39.66 -16.34
CA GLU A 241 19.43 -39.26 -15.15
C GLU A 241 20.34 -39.38 -13.93
N LYS A 242 20.30 -38.35 -13.08
CA LYS A 242 21.11 -38.25 -11.87
C LYS A 242 20.54 -37.16 -11.00
N TRP A 243 20.70 -37.35 -9.71
CA TRP A 243 20.07 -36.54 -8.70
C TRP A 243 20.93 -36.52 -7.45
N SER A 244 20.76 -35.50 -6.62
CA SER A 244 21.20 -35.53 -5.25
C SER A 244 20.25 -36.43 -4.46
N ILE A 245 20.82 -37.30 -3.64
CA ILE A 245 20.10 -38.18 -2.72
C ILE A 245 20.29 -37.68 -1.30
N SER A 246 19.18 -37.47 -0.59
CA SER A 246 19.23 -37.04 0.82
C SER A 246 18.71 -38.14 1.72
N ILE A 247 19.40 -38.36 2.84
CA ILE A 247 18.92 -39.19 3.95
C ILE A 247 18.70 -38.35 5.19
N ASP A 248 17.67 -38.69 5.96
CA ASP A 248 17.38 -38.09 7.27
C ASP A 248 17.38 -39.16 8.36
N TRP A 249 17.69 -38.72 9.57
CA TRP A 249 17.51 -39.46 10.82
C TRP A 249 17.20 -38.49 11.97
N GLU A 250 16.97 -38.99 13.18
CA GLU A 250 16.74 -38.14 14.34
C GLU A 250 17.98 -37.28 14.65
N GLY A 251 17.87 -35.98 14.35
CA GLY A 251 18.88 -34.98 14.70
C GLY A 251 19.95 -34.73 13.63
N GLY A 252 19.83 -35.31 12.43
CA GLY A 252 20.76 -35.07 11.34
C GLY A 252 20.26 -35.58 9.99
N GLY A 253 21.06 -35.32 8.97
CA GLY A 253 20.86 -35.79 7.61
C GLY A 253 22.19 -35.78 6.87
N HIS A 254 22.20 -36.34 5.66
CA HIS A 254 23.36 -36.34 4.78
C HIS A 254 22.92 -36.35 3.32
N VAL A 255 23.75 -35.79 2.44
CA VAL A 255 23.47 -35.71 1.00
C VAL A 255 24.62 -36.30 0.20
N ALA A 256 24.29 -37.03 -0.85
CA ALA A 256 25.21 -37.56 -1.85
C ALA A 256 24.65 -37.36 -3.26
N VAL A 257 25.36 -37.80 -4.29
CA VAL A 257 24.85 -37.89 -5.68
C VAL A 257 24.54 -39.33 -6.00
N ALA A 258 23.45 -39.58 -6.73
CA ALA A 258 23.09 -40.92 -7.16
C ALA A 258 22.49 -40.92 -8.57
N TYR A 259 22.55 -42.08 -9.22
CA TYR A 259 21.95 -42.29 -10.54
C TYR A 259 21.59 -43.76 -10.79
N PRO A 260 20.54 -44.03 -11.59
CA PRO A 260 20.26 -45.38 -12.06
C PRO A 260 21.31 -45.82 -13.09
N SER A 261 21.80 -47.05 -12.92
CA SER A 261 22.63 -47.74 -13.92
C SER A 261 21.76 -48.46 -14.96
N GLY A 262 22.35 -48.78 -16.11
CA GLY A 262 21.62 -49.33 -17.27
C GLY A 262 21.01 -50.72 -17.08
N ASP A 263 21.39 -51.45 -16.03
CA ASP A 263 20.87 -52.77 -15.63
C ASP A 263 19.95 -52.72 -14.41
N GLY A 264 19.49 -51.52 -14.02
CA GLY A 264 18.55 -51.32 -12.91
C GLY A 264 19.20 -51.30 -11.53
N GLY A 265 20.53 -51.24 -11.46
CA GLY A 265 21.26 -50.94 -10.23
C GLY A 265 21.24 -49.44 -9.90
N LEU A 266 21.59 -49.11 -8.66
CA LEU A 266 21.79 -47.75 -8.17
C LEU A 266 23.28 -47.51 -7.94
N VAL A 267 23.78 -46.38 -8.43
CA VAL A 267 25.11 -45.89 -8.09
C VAL A 267 24.98 -44.70 -7.15
N ILE A 268 25.81 -44.66 -6.11
CA ILE A 268 25.89 -43.55 -5.16
C ILE A 268 27.35 -43.06 -5.10
N LEU A 269 27.52 -41.74 -5.12
CA LEU A 269 28.76 -41.00 -5.02
C LEU A 269 28.65 -39.99 -3.87
N ASP A 270 29.38 -40.19 -2.79
CA ASP A 270 29.36 -39.35 -1.59
C ASP A 270 30.77 -38.80 -1.31
N PRO A 271 31.08 -37.60 -1.81
CA PRO A 271 32.39 -36.97 -1.65
C PRO A 271 32.76 -36.73 -0.18
N THR A 272 31.77 -36.44 0.67
CA THR A 272 32.02 -36.05 2.08
C THR A 272 32.38 -37.26 2.94
N ARG A 273 31.94 -38.46 2.55
CA ARG A 273 32.27 -39.72 3.25
C ARG A 273 33.33 -40.56 2.56
N ASP A 274 33.91 -40.06 1.47
CA ASP A 274 34.80 -40.84 0.61
C ASP A 274 34.19 -42.21 0.26
N PHE A 275 32.90 -42.18 -0.10
CA PHE A 275 32.13 -43.36 -0.45
C PHE A 275 31.68 -43.27 -1.91
N ARG A 276 31.84 -44.37 -2.63
CA ARG A 276 31.25 -44.57 -3.95
C ARG A 276 30.89 -46.04 -4.13
N SER A 277 29.88 -46.32 -4.95
CA SER A 277 29.62 -47.69 -5.40
C SER A 277 30.84 -48.27 -6.11
N ASP A 278 31.09 -49.57 -5.94
CA ASP A 278 32.27 -50.25 -6.49
C ASP A 278 32.31 -50.20 -8.02
N SER A 279 31.14 -50.30 -8.67
CA SER A 279 30.96 -50.21 -10.12
C SER A 279 30.12 -48.99 -10.47
N LEU A 280 30.73 -48.01 -11.15
CA LEU A 280 30.00 -46.84 -11.67
C LEU A 280 29.15 -47.15 -12.90
N VAL A 281 29.34 -48.32 -13.53
CA VAL A 281 28.69 -48.73 -14.76
C VAL A 281 27.39 -49.49 -14.49
N SER A 282 27.46 -50.49 -13.61
CA SER A 282 26.35 -51.40 -13.29
C SER A 282 25.68 -51.09 -11.95
N GLY A 283 26.31 -50.28 -11.11
CA GLY A 283 25.87 -50.11 -9.72
C GLY A 283 25.67 -51.44 -8.98
N ASP A 284 24.92 -51.33 -7.90
CA ASP A 284 24.43 -52.48 -7.12
C ASP A 284 22.90 -52.45 -7.07
N PRO A 285 22.22 -53.57 -6.77
CA PRO A 285 20.77 -53.53 -6.52
C PRO A 285 20.45 -52.40 -5.53
N ALA A 286 19.44 -51.57 -5.82
CA ALA A 286 19.21 -50.32 -5.07
C ALA A 286 19.11 -50.52 -3.55
N SER A 287 18.53 -51.64 -3.09
CA SER A 287 18.49 -51.98 -1.67
C SER A 287 19.87 -52.22 -1.05
N VAL A 288 20.78 -52.84 -1.79
CA VAL A 288 22.16 -53.12 -1.35
C VAL A 288 22.98 -51.83 -1.34
N ALA A 289 22.93 -51.04 -2.42
CA ALA A 289 23.62 -49.75 -2.50
C ALA A 289 23.23 -48.82 -1.34
N LEU A 290 21.93 -48.75 -1.03
CA LEU A 290 21.44 -47.95 0.10
C LEU A 290 21.83 -48.54 1.45
N GLU A 291 21.75 -49.86 1.65
CA GLU A 291 22.16 -50.49 2.91
C GLU A 291 23.65 -50.22 3.20
N GLU A 292 24.52 -50.33 2.19
CA GLU A 292 25.95 -50.07 2.33
C GLU A 292 26.25 -48.59 2.60
N TRP A 293 25.59 -47.69 1.89
CA TRP A 293 25.79 -46.25 2.07
C TRP A 293 25.22 -45.76 3.41
N ILE A 294 23.94 -46.05 3.70
CA ILE A 294 23.29 -45.67 4.97
C ILE A 294 24.00 -46.31 6.17
N GLY A 295 24.50 -47.54 6.01
CA GLY A 295 25.27 -48.24 7.04
C GLY A 295 26.52 -47.48 7.51
N ARG A 296 27.06 -46.53 6.72
CA ARG A 296 28.20 -45.70 7.11
C ARG A 296 27.89 -44.73 8.24
N PHE A 297 26.62 -44.36 8.43
CA PHE A 297 26.22 -43.35 9.40
C PHE A 297 25.94 -43.93 10.79
N SER A 298 25.85 -45.26 10.92
CA SER A 298 25.54 -45.92 12.21
C SER A 298 24.22 -45.44 12.84
N HIS A 299 23.23 -45.11 12.01
CA HIS A 299 21.90 -44.65 12.39
C HIS A 299 20.85 -45.64 11.88
N ASP A 300 20.24 -46.41 12.78
CA ASP A 300 19.26 -47.45 12.43
C ASP A 300 17.91 -46.86 11.93
N ASP A 301 17.68 -45.57 12.21
CA ASP A 301 16.50 -44.80 11.80
C ASP A 301 16.74 -43.97 10.53
N ALA A 302 17.94 -44.03 9.94
CA ALA A 302 18.24 -43.31 8.72
C ALA A 302 17.45 -43.85 7.52
N TYR A 303 16.86 -42.94 6.75
CA TYR A 303 16.07 -43.29 5.58
C TYR A 303 16.23 -42.26 4.47
N VAL A 304 16.00 -42.66 3.22
CA VAL A 304 15.98 -41.74 2.09
C VAL A 304 14.79 -40.79 2.22
N ASN A 305 15.07 -39.49 2.36
CA ASN A 305 14.05 -38.45 2.57
C ASN A 305 13.64 -37.77 1.27
N SER A 306 14.56 -37.62 0.32
CA SER A 306 14.31 -36.88 -0.93
C SER A 306 15.35 -37.19 -1.99
N VAL A 307 14.96 -36.89 -3.23
CA VAL A 307 15.87 -36.78 -4.36
C VAL A 307 15.57 -35.51 -5.14
N TYR A 308 16.59 -34.88 -5.69
CA TYR A 308 16.40 -33.68 -6.51
C TYR A 308 17.48 -33.49 -7.57
N ASP A 309 17.11 -32.85 -8.67
CA ASP A 309 17.99 -32.37 -9.72
C ASP A 309 17.59 -30.93 -10.13
N GLY A 310 18.08 -30.43 -11.27
CA GLY A 310 17.76 -29.07 -11.74
C GLY A 310 16.28 -28.83 -12.12
N GLU A 311 15.47 -29.88 -12.25
CA GLU A 311 14.07 -29.83 -12.69
C GLU A 311 13.09 -30.51 -11.72
N MET A 312 13.60 -31.43 -10.90
CA MET A 312 12.82 -32.33 -10.06
C MET A 312 13.19 -32.18 -8.58
N TYR A 313 12.18 -32.23 -7.72
CA TYR A 313 12.33 -32.44 -6.28
C TYR A 313 11.21 -33.39 -5.81
N MET A 314 11.59 -34.51 -5.21
CA MET A 314 10.65 -35.52 -4.70
C MET A 314 11.00 -35.93 -3.29
N GLU A 315 9.98 -36.11 -2.45
CA GLU A 315 10.12 -36.54 -1.07
C GLU A 315 9.59 -37.96 -0.85
N PHE A 316 10.22 -38.67 0.08
CA PHE A 316 9.88 -40.04 0.47
C PHE A 316 9.70 -40.09 1.99
N LYS A 317 8.77 -40.93 2.46
CA LYS A 317 8.53 -41.10 3.89
C LYS A 317 9.34 -42.24 4.49
N SER A 318 10.03 -43.02 3.65
CA SER A 318 10.85 -44.16 4.03
C SER A 318 11.73 -44.62 2.87
N THR A 319 12.79 -45.36 3.18
CA THR A 319 13.62 -46.05 2.18
C THR A 319 12.81 -47.03 1.33
N ALA A 320 11.77 -47.66 1.90
CA ALA A 320 10.88 -48.55 1.16
C ALA A 320 10.05 -47.80 0.09
N ASP A 321 9.61 -46.57 0.40
CA ASP A 321 8.89 -45.72 -0.56
C ASP A 321 9.82 -45.30 -1.71
N PHE A 322 11.06 -44.91 -1.39
CA PHE A 322 12.07 -44.63 -2.39
C PHE A 322 12.33 -45.86 -3.28
N LEU A 323 12.53 -47.04 -2.70
CA LEU A 323 12.79 -48.27 -3.45
C LEU A 323 11.59 -48.65 -4.35
N ALA A 324 10.36 -48.45 -3.88
CA ALA A 324 9.18 -48.69 -4.69
C ALA A 324 9.13 -47.73 -5.90
N TRP A 325 9.42 -46.45 -5.70
CA TRP A 325 9.54 -45.47 -6.78
C TRP A 325 10.68 -45.82 -7.74
N PHE A 326 11.88 -46.10 -7.22
CA PHE A 326 13.05 -46.43 -8.03
C PHE A 326 12.79 -47.66 -8.90
N ASN A 327 12.26 -48.75 -8.32
CA ASN A 327 11.95 -49.96 -9.06
C ASN A 327 10.83 -49.77 -10.09
N ALA A 328 9.85 -48.90 -9.83
CA ALA A 328 8.79 -48.61 -10.79
C ALA A 328 9.28 -47.84 -12.03
N ASN A 329 10.34 -47.04 -11.89
CA ASN A 329 10.85 -46.19 -12.96
C ASN A 329 12.13 -46.73 -13.62
N HIS A 330 12.94 -47.50 -12.89
CA HIS A 330 14.28 -47.94 -13.31
C HIS A 330 14.55 -49.43 -13.06
N GLY A 331 13.64 -50.17 -12.41
CA GLY A 331 13.77 -51.61 -12.23
C GLY A 331 13.57 -52.34 -13.56
N VAL A 332 14.46 -53.29 -13.87
CA VAL A 332 14.40 -54.14 -15.08
C VAL A 332 13.56 -55.39 -14.86
#